data_AF-A0A2N5KJC2-F1
#
_entry.id   AF-A0A2N5KJC2-F1
#
_cell.length_a   1.000
_cell.length_b   1.000
_cell.length_c   1.000
_cell.angle_alpha   90.00
_cell.angle_beta   90.00
_cell.angle_gamma   90.00
#
_symmetry.space_group_name_H-M   'P 1'
#
loop_
_entity.id
_entity.type
_entity.pdbx_description
1 polymer ?
#
loop_
_entity_poly.entity_id
_entity_poly.type
_entity_poly.pdbx_seq_one_letter_code
_entity_poly.pdbx_strand_id
1 'polypeptide(L)'
;MLLFTTMAIMVSSYAGAALSAPVNEVEPNDSTAQAQNIDRYFSLDNNPEISNSTTVPHATVNGTGNDTFDYYSFTVPEAGVTTSLGVLDIDGAMFSFDSWLELYNGAGT
;
A
#
# COMPACT_ATOMS: atom_id res chain seq x y z
N MET A 1 -21.29 31.12 -44.68
CA MET A 1 -20.88 29.71 -44.55
C MET A 1 -20.19 29.57 -43.20
N LEU A 2 -20.95 29.23 -42.15
CA LEU A 2 -20.38 29.01 -40.82
C LEU A 2 -19.84 27.57 -40.79
N LEU A 3 -18.53 27.43 -40.58
CA LEU A 3 -17.87 26.14 -40.44
C LEU A 3 -18.00 25.69 -38.98
N PHE A 4 -18.83 24.68 -38.71
CA PHE A 4 -18.88 24.02 -37.40
C PHE A 4 -17.83 22.92 -37.37
N THR A 5 -16.70 23.16 -36.70
CA THR A 5 -15.70 22.12 -36.44
C THR A 5 -16.15 21.38 -35.19
N THR A 6 -16.74 20.19 -35.37
CA THR A 6 -17.05 19.30 -34.25
C THR A 6 -15.76 18.73 -33.70
N MET A 7 -15.40 19.08 -32.45
CA MET A 7 -14.34 18.40 -31.71
C MET A 7 -14.74 16.94 -31.49
N ALA A 8 -13.88 16.02 -31.91
CA ALA A 8 -14.02 14.61 -31.59
C ALA A 8 -13.79 14.41 -30.09
N ILE A 9 -14.79 13.87 -29.40
CA ILE A 9 -14.65 13.42 -28.02
C ILE A 9 -13.86 12.11 -28.06
N MET A 10 -12.57 12.17 -27.76
CA MET A 10 -11.78 11.00 -27.45
C MET A 10 -12.21 10.51 -26.06
N VAL A 11 -13.16 9.57 -26.01
CA VAL A 11 -13.44 8.81 -24.79
C VAL A 11 -12.28 7.85 -24.61
N SER A 12 -11.32 8.21 -23.77
CA SER A 12 -10.30 7.27 -23.31
C SER A 12 -10.96 6.42 -22.23
N SER A 13 -11.42 5.22 -22.59
CA SER A 13 -11.80 4.21 -21.61
C SER A 13 -10.51 3.66 -21.01
N TYR A 14 -10.15 4.14 -19.81
CA TYR A 14 -9.15 3.49 -18.98
C TYR A 14 -9.75 2.17 -18.47
N ALA A 15 -9.72 1.14 -19.29
CA ALA A 15 -9.91 -0.23 -18.85
C ALA A 15 -8.59 -0.73 -18.24
N GLY A 16 -8.20 -0.13 -17.12
CA GLY A 16 -7.31 -0.77 -16.17
C GLY A 16 -8.16 -1.03 -14.96
N ALA A 17 -8.32 -2.29 -14.55
CA ALA A 17 -8.48 -2.52 -13.12
C ALA A 17 -7.29 -1.78 -12.50
N ALA A 18 -7.56 -0.68 -11.78
CA ALA A 18 -6.52 -0.08 -10.98
C ALA A 18 -6.14 -1.19 -10.00
N LEU A 19 -5.03 -1.87 -10.24
CA LEU A 19 -4.32 -2.49 -9.16
C LEU A 19 -3.93 -1.30 -8.28
N SER A 20 -4.16 -1.36 -6.97
CA SER A 20 -3.51 -0.39 -6.08
C SER A 20 -2.03 -0.53 -6.38
N ALA A 21 -1.46 0.46 -7.07
CA ALA A 21 -0.06 0.39 -7.42
C ALA A 21 0.71 0.34 -6.10
N PRO A 22 1.62 -0.63 -5.92
CA PRO A 22 2.40 -0.71 -4.71
C PRO A 22 3.10 0.63 -4.47
N VAL A 23 3.18 1.04 -3.21
CA VAL A 23 3.95 2.21 -2.83
C VAL A 23 5.41 1.82 -2.74
N ASN A 24 6.30 2.60 -3.35
CA ASN A 24 7.73 2.42 -3.11
C ASN A 24 8.09 3.02 -1.76
N GLU A 25 9.01 2.36 -1.06
CA GLU A 25 9.59 2.95 0.14
C GLU A 25 10.23 4.32 -0.14
N VAL A 26 10.31 5.15 0.89
CA VAL A 26 10.93 6.46 0.84
C VAL A 26 11.86 6.63 2.02
N GLU A 27 13.14 6.82 1.70
CA GLU A 27 14.21 6.99 2.68
C GLU A 27 14.41 8.45 3.12
N PRO A 28 14.89 8.68 4.36
CA PRO A 28 15.13 7.68 5.41
C PRO A 28 13.83 7.28 6.11
N ASN A 29 13.63 5.99 6.35
CA ASN A 29 12.56 5.46 7.23
C ASN A 29 13.12 4.58 8.37
N ASP A 30 14.36 4.82 8.76
CA ASP A 30 15.20 4.00 9.67
C ASP A 30 14.74 3.95 11.15
N SER A 31 13.66 4.64 11.51
CA SER A 31 13.14 4.72 12.87
C SER A 31 11.64 4.97 12.94
N THR A 32 11.02 4.67 14.08
CA THR A 32 9.59 4.96 14.33
C THR A 32 9.22 6.43 14.14
N ALA A 33 10.15 7.36 14.39
CA ALA A 33 9.94 8.80 14.17
C ALA A 33 9.99 9.20 12.69
N GLN A 34 10.58 8.36 11.84
CA GLN A 34 10.72 8.55 10.39
C GLN A 34 9.78 7.64 9.59
N ALA A 35 8.89 6.91 10.27
CA ALA A 35 8.05 5.90 9.64
C ALA A 35 7.23 6.48 8.47
N GLN A 36 7.33 5.85 7.31
CA GLN A 36 6.56 6.26 6.13
C GLN A 36 5.08 5.98 6.36
N ASN A 37 4.25 7.03 6.36
CA ASN A 37 2.79 6.86 6.45
C ASN A 37 2.24 6.29 5.13
N ILE A 38 1.51 5.18 5.24
CA ILE A 38 0.93 4.46 4.09
C ILE A 38 -0.62 4.50 4.04
N ASP A 39 -1.28 5.32 4.86
CA ASP A 39 -2.75 5.35 4.98
C ASP A 39 -3.45 5.56 3.64
N ARG A 40 -2.88 6.42 2.79
CA ARG A 40 -3.45 6.77 1.48
C ARG A 40 -3.40 5.65 0.44
N TYR A 41 -2.72 4.55 0.73
CA TYR A 41 -2.51 3.44 -0.22
C TYR A 41 -3.41 2.23 0.06
N PHE A 42 -4.16 2.25 1.15
CA PHE A 42 -5.16 1.21 1.42
C PHE A 42 -6.32 1.34 0.41
N SER A 43 -6.59 0.25 -0.32
CA SER A 43 -7.72 0.17 -1.25
C SER A 43 -8.34 -1.23 -1.29
N LEU A 44 -9.46 -1.37 -2.02
CA LEU A 44 -10.13 -2.66 -2.27
C LEU A 44 -9.86 -3.18 -3.69
N ASP A 45 -8.76 -2.75 -4.29
CA ASP A 45 -8.41 -3.16 -5.64
C ASP A 45 -8.11 -4.66 -5.68
N ASN A 46 -8.62 -5.35 -6.70
CA ASN A 46 -8.42 -6.79 -6.81
C ASN A 46 -6.94 -7.13 -7.01
N ASN A 47 -6.34 -7.80 -6.03
CA ASN A 47 -4.99 -8.37 -6.12
C ASN A 47 -5.07 -9.88 -5.85
N PRO A 48 -4.70 -10.75 -6.81
CA PRO A 48 -4.74 -12.20 -6.63
C PRO A 48 -3.71 -12.75 -5.62
N GLU A 49 -2.68 -11.99 -5.27
CA GLU A 49 -1.68 -12.35 -4.27
C GLU A 49 -2.16 -12.05 -2.84
N ILE A 50 -3.23 -11.26 -2.69
CA ILE A 50 -3.78 -10.85 -1.40
C ILE A 50 -5.16 -11.48 -1.20
N SER A 51 -5.28 -12.27 -0.13
CA SER A 51 -6.56 -12.86 0.27
C SER A 51 -7.58 -11.78 0.61
N ASN A 52 -8.81 -11.93 0.13
CA ASN A 52 -9.91 -10.98 0.39
C ASN A 52 -9.64 -9.53 -0.08
N SER A 53 -8.81 -9.33 -1.10
CA SER A 53 -8.40 -8.00 -1.60
C SER A 53 -9.54 -7.06 -2.03
N THR A 54 -10.73 -7.59 -2.29
CA THR A 54 -11.93 -6.80 -2.64
C THR A 54 -12.90 -6.58 -1.47
N THR A 55 -12.63 -7.17 -0.29
CA THR A 55 -13.48 -7.05 0.90
C THR A 55 -12.72 -6.56 2.14
N VAL A 56 -11.39 -6.61 2.14
CA VAL A 56 -10.51 -6.11 3.20
C VAL A 56 -9.54 -5.10 2.57
N PRO A 57 -9.52 -3.83 3.00
CA PRO A 57 -8.58 -2.85 2.47
C PRO A 57 -7.14 -3.29 2.69
N HIS A 58 -6.30 -3.13 1.68
CA HIS A 58 -4.91 -3.55 1.69
C HIS A 58 -4.00 -2.53 1.01
N ALA A 59 -2.73 -2.53 1.40
CA ALA A 59 -1.66 -1.76 0.79
C ALA A 59 -0.41 -2.66 0.66
N THR A 60 0.32 -2.52 -0.44
CA THR A 60 1.59 -3.21 -0.68
C THR A 60 2.71 -2.19 -0.74
N VAL A 61 3.81 -2.47 -0.04
CA VAL A 61 5.03 -1.66 -0.12
C VAL A 61 6.11 -2.43 -0.88
N ASN A 62 6.76 -1.79 -1.85
CA ASN A 62 8.00 -2.28 -2.43
C ASN A 62 9.18 -1.74 -1.62
N GLY A 63 9.75 -2.61 -0.79
CA GLY A 63 10.98 -2.30 -0.05
C GLY A 63 12.25 -2.65 -0.82
N THR A 64 13.33 -1.90 -0.59
CA THR A 64 14.67 -2.14 -1.13
C THR A 64 15.68 -2.04 0.01
N GLY A 65 16.07 -3.20 0.55
CA GLY A 65 16.95 -3.24 1.73
C GLY A 65 18.25 -2.44 1.54
N ASN A 66 18.57 -1.64 2.56
CA ASN A 66 19.68 -0.68 2.56
C ASN A 66 20.63 -0.86 3.76
N ASP A 67 20.64 -2.04 4.38
CA ASP A 67 21.31 -2.38 5.65
C ASP A 67 20.77 -1.63 6.90
N THR A 68 19.56 -1.09 6.84
CA THR A 68 18.84 -0.51 7.99
C THR A 68 17.50 -1.23 8.25
N PHE A 69 16.64 -0.63 9.09
CA PHE A 69 15.29 -1.13 9.38
C PHE A 69 14.27 -0.20 8.70
N ASP A 70 13.32 -0.76 7.97
CA ASP A 70 12.33 0.06 7.28
C ASP A 70 11.06 0.19 8.13
N TYR A 71 10.75 1.40 8.60
CA TYR A 71 9.55 1.66 9.40
C TYR A 71 8.41 2.23 8.55
N TYR A 72 7.22 1.65 8.73
CA TYR A 72 5.97 2.08 8.11
C TYR A 72 4.93 2.37 9.18
N SER A 73 4.02 3.31 8.91
CA SER A 73 2.93 3.66 9.81
C SER A 73 1.58 3.69 9.09
N PHE A 74 0.55 3.24 9.79
CA PHE A 74 -0.83 3.31 9.36
C PHE A 74 -1.76 3.52 10.56
N THR A 75 -2.94 4.03 10.28
CA THR A 75 -3.96 4.37 11.27
C THR A 75 -4.99 3.25 11.35
N VAL A 76 -5.19 2.70 12.54
CA VAL A 76 -6.33 1.80 12.82
C VAL A 76 -7.51 2.64 13.29
N PRO A 77 -8.61 2.74 12.51
CA PRO A 77 -9.67 3.71 12.77
C PRO A 77 -10.51 3.42 14.02
N GLU A 78 -10.53 2.17 14.51
CA GLU A 78 -11.26 1.80 15.72
C GLU A 78 -10.41 0.88 16.62
N ALA A 79 -9.80 1.48 17.64
CA ALA A 79 -9.01 0.74 18.62
C ALA A 79 -9.91 -0.19 19.45
N GLY A 80 -9.45 -1.41 19.72
CA GLY A 80 -10.16 -2.37 20.56
C GLY A 80 -11.23 -3.21 19.86
N VAL A 81 -11.39 -3.06 18.54
CA VAL A 81 -12.26 -3.95 17.74
C VAL A 81 -11.51 -5.24 17.45
N THR A 82 -11.84 -6.31 18.19
CA THR A 82 -11.25 -7.64 18.01
C THR A 82 -11.75 -8.35 16.75
N THR A 83 -12.73 -7.78 16.04
CA THR A 83 -13.22 -8.29 14.75
C THR A 83 -12.49 -7.70 13.55
N SER A 84 -11.57 -6.76 13.76
CA SER A 84 -10.73 -6.21 12.69
C SER A 84 -9.70 -7.25 12.28
N LEU A 85 -9.72 -7.66 11.00
CA LEU A 85 -8.71 -8.53 10.44
C LEU A 85 -7.46 -7.70 10.13
N GLY A 86 -6.36 -7.97 10.83
CA GLY A 86 -5.03 -7.48 10.47
C GLY A 86 -4.19 -8.64 9.95
N VAL A 87 -3.85 -8.61 8.67
CA VAL A 87 -2.86 -9.53 8.08
C VAL A 87 -1.66 -8.71 7.68
N LEU A 88 -0.50 -9.10 8.18
CA LEU A 88 0.78 -8.57 7.74
C LEU A 88 1.55 -9.72 7.12
N ASP A 89 2.14 -9.49 5.96
CA ASP A 89 2.86 -10.49 5.20
C ASP A 89 4.12 -9.86 4.58
N ILE A 90 5.15 -10.68 4.37
CA ILE A 90 6.35 -10.33 3.62
C ILE A 90 6.57 -11.42 2.58
N ASP A 91 6.71 -11.01 1.32
CA ASP A 91 7.03 -11.88 0.22
C ASP A 91 8.06 -11.23 -0.74
N GLY A 92 8.33 -11.90 -1.87
CA GLY A 92 9.13 -11.33 -2.96
C GLY A 92 10.64 -11.19 -2.70
N ALA A 93 11.13 -11.55 -1.51
CA ALA A 93 12.53 -11.42 -1.14
C ALA A 93 13.46 -12.48 -1.75
N MET A 94 14.76 -12.19 -1.78
CA MET A 94 15.78 -13.18 -2.14
C MET A 94 15.84 -14.32 -1.11
N PHE A 95 16.19 -15.53 -1.55
CA PHE A 95 16.24 -16.75 -0.72
C PHE A 95 17.13 -16.68 0.53
N SER A 96 18.04 -15.70 0.61
CA SER A 96 18.92 -15.47 1.76
C SER A 96 18.47 -14.32 2.67
N PHE A 97 17.33 -13.69 2.39
CA PHE A 97 16.79 -12.63 3.21
C PHE A 97 16.04 -13.23 4.41
N ASP A 98 16.59 -12.99 5.61
CA ASP A 98 15.97 -13.37 6.87
C ASP A 98 15.20 -12.16 7.40
N SER A 99 13.88 -12.18 7.24
CA SER A 99 13.01 -11.03 7.54
C SER A 99 12.04 -11.36 8.65
N TRP A 100 11.65 -10.33 9.38
CA TRP A 100 10.66 -10.40 10.42
C TRP A 100 9.91 -9.06 10.50
N LEU A 101 8.69 -9.10 11.01
CA LEU A 101 7.89 -7.91 11.27
C LEU A 101 7.73 -7.71 12.76
N GLU A 102 7.82 -6.46 13.20
CA GLU A 102 7.36 -6.01 14.51
C GLU A 102 6.23 -5.02 14.34
N LEU A 103 5.22 -5.11 15.20
CA LEU A 103 4.14 -4.14 15.24
C LEU A 103 4.23 -3.37 16.56
N TYR A 104 4.42 -2.06 16.45
CA TYR A 104 4.40 -1.14 17.57
C TYR A 104 3.09 -0.33 17.57
N ASN A 105 2.55 -0.04 18.75
CA ASN A 105 1.49 0.94 18.86
C ASN A 105 2.03 2.38 18.75
N GLY A 106 1.15 3.39 18.83
CA GLY A 106 1.55 4.80 18.75
C GLY A 106 2.51 5.30 19.85
N ALA A 107 2.78 4.50 20.88
CA ALA A 107 3.79 4.75 21.90
C ALA A 107 5.12 4.02 21.64
N GLY A 108 5.26 3.27 20.54
CA GLY A 108 6.48 2.54 20.18
C GLY A 108 6.68 1.23 20.97
N THR A 109 5.61 0.62 21.46
CA THR A 109 5.64 -0.62 22.27
C THR A 109 4.83 -1.73 21.63
#